data_AF-A0AAU9ADY7-F1
#
_entry.id   AF-A0AAU9ADY7-F1
#
_cell.length_a   1.000
_cell.length_b   1.000
_cell.length_c   1.000
_cell.angle_alpha   90.00
_cell.angle_beta   90.00
_cell.angle_gamma   90.00
#
_symmetry.space_group_name_H-M   'P 1'
#
loop_
_entity.id
_entity.type
_entity.pdbx_description
1 polymer ?
#
loop_
_entity_poly.entity_id
_entity_poly.type
_entity_poly.pdbx_seq_one_letter_code
_entity_poly.pdbx_strand_id
1 'polypeptide(L)'
;MKLRLIAAAVAALALTAGNAVAQDTSSEKGKLSYALGYDLGRNATESGEAVDVNTIIKGLQDGYAKKQPSVPVDQLRTAVQNMQKRQAEKAKSEWDKAAAENKTKSDAFVNANKGKAGVKVLPGGAQYRVIENGTGAKPTQASTVALEVAGPFPWGERPAQARPANNIPSIKVSEIEMAAMRDVLLQMPAGSKWEVTLPADKAYGADPRTPFPPNVAVQFEIKLVSVK
;
A
#
# COMPACT_ATOMS: atom_id res chain seq x y z
N MET A 1 -52.69 73.27 34.49
CA MET A 1 -52.93 72.06 33.71
C MET A 1 -51.98 72.06 32.50
N LYS A 2 -51.06 71.07 32.43
CA LYS A 2 -50.38 70.52 31.21
C LYS A 2 -49.48 71.48 30.41
N LEU A 3 -48.33 71.13 29.84
CA LEU A 3 -47.44 69.95 29.81
C LEU A 3 -46.06 70.50 29.34
N ARG A 4 -44.94 69.96 29.81
CA ARG A 4 -43.57 70.38 29.44
C ARG A 4 -43.02 69.56 28.26
N LEU A 5 -42.21 70.22 27.43
CA LEU A 5 -41.32 69.67 26.39
C LEU A 5 -40.21 68.78 27.00
N ILE A 6 -39.69 67.81 26.22
CA ILE A 6 -38.25 67.62 25.86
C ILE A 6 -38.08 66.30 25.07
N ALA A 7 -37.24 66.37 24.05
CA ALA A 7 -36.82 65.29 23.15
C ALA A 7 -35.89 64.25 23.81
N ALA A 8 -35.89 63.02 23.29
CA ALA A 8 -34.71 62.16 23.22
C ALA A 8 -34.94 61.05 22.18
N ALA A 9 -34.16 61.10 21.10
CA ALA A 9 -34.04 60.02 20.14
C ALA A 9 -33.27 58.86 20.76
N VAL A 10 -33.81 57.64 20.68
CA VAL A 10 -33.06 56.41 20.94
C VAL A 10 -33.12 55.56 19.68
N ALA A 11 -32.04 55.61 18.90
CA ALA A 11 -31.75 54.64 17.86
C ALA A 11 -31.33 53.34 18.55
N ALA A 12 -32.20 52.33 18.54
CA ALA A 12 -31.83 50.99 18.95
C ALA A 12 -31.14 50.30 17.77
N LEU A 13 -29.80 50.20 17.85
CA LEU A 13 -29.00 49.31 17.01
C LEU A 13 -29.51 47.87 17.19
N ALA A 14 -30.09 47.29 16.13
CA ALA A 14 -30.27 45.85 16.04
C ALA A 14 -28.92 45.19 15.76
N LEU A 15 -28.20 44.83 16.82
CA LEU A 15 -27.12 43.85 16.77
C LEU A 15 -27.72 42.51 16.31
N THR A 16 -27.61 42.20 15.03
CA THR A 16 -27.80 40.84 14.52
C THR A 16 -26.59 40.00 14.92
N ALA A 17 -26.58 39.55 16.18
CA ALA A 17 -25.76 38.42 16.57
C ALA A 17 -26.25 37.21 15.76
N GLY A 18 -25.50 36.85 14.72
CA GLY A 18 -25.74 35.60 13.99
C GLY A 18 -25.65 34.45 14.97
N ASN A 19 -26.78 33.86 15.32
CA ASN A 19 -26.80 32.62 16.07
C ASN A 19 -26.05 31.58 15.25
N ALA A 20 -24.88 31.15 15.72
CA ALA A 20 -24.28 29.91 15.26
C ALA A 20 -25.24 28.79 15.65
N VAL A 21 -26.07 28.35 14.70
CA VAL A 21 -26.94 27.19 14.90
C VAL A 21 -26.02 26.00 15.18
N ALA A 22 -26.20 25.35 16.33
CA ALA A 22 -25.47 24.14 16.65
C ALA A 22 -25.67 23.12 15.51
N GLN A 23 -24.56 22.53 15.03
CA GLN A 23 -24.63 21.54 13.96
C GLN A 23 -25.31 20.29 14.51
N ASP A 24 -26.44 19.90 13.91
CA ASP A 24 -27.11 18.66 14.26
C ASP A 24 -26.24 17.48 13.78
N THR A 25 -25.67 16.75 14.73
CA THR A 25 -24.92 15.51 14.49
C THR A 25 -25.72 14.28 14.91
N SER A 26 -26.99 14.45 15.27
CA SER A 26 -27.84 13.42 15.88
C SER A 26 -28.84 12.82 14.90
N SER A 27 -29.37 13.60 13.95
CA SER A 27 -30.20 13.07 12.88
C SER A 27 -29.39 12.29 11.84
N GLU A 28 -30.05 11.44 11.05
CA GLU A 28 -29.41 10.71 9.95
C GLU A 28 -28.72 11.63 8.95
N LYS A 29 -29.37 12.76 8.61
CA LYS A 29 -28.78 13.80 7.77
C LYS A 29 -27.54 14.41 8.42
N GLY A 30 -27.60 14.66 9.73
CA GLY A 30 -26.50 15.18 10.53
C GLY A 30 -25.29 14.26 10.56
N LYS A 31 -25.51 12.99 10.88
CA LYS A 31 -24.48 11.94 10.89
C LYS A 31 -23.80 11.78 9.54
N LEU A 32 -24.57 11.73 8.44
CA LEU A 32 -24.02 11.63 7.09
C LEU A 32 -23.15 12.86 6.74
N SER A 33 -23.63 14.06 7.06
CA SER A 33 -22.89 15.30 6.81
C SER A 33 -21.58 15.34 7.60
N TYR A 34 -21.61 14.92 8.87
CA TYR A 34 -20.43 14.83 9.72
C TYR A 34 -19.44 13.77 9.20
N ALA A 35 -19.91 12.59 8.78
CA ALA A 35 -19.06 11.53 8.25
C ALA A 35 -18.29 12.01 7.00
N LEU A 36 -18.97 12.67 6.06
CA LEU A 36 -18.33 13.22 4.85
C LEU A 36 -17.28 14.30 5.19
N GLY A 37 -17.59 15.21 6.12
CA GLY A 37 -16.64 16.23 6.58
C GLY A 37 -15.45 15.65 7.33
N TYR A 38 -15.69 14.63 8.16
CA TYR A 38 -14.66 13.90 8.90
C TYR A 38 -13.69 13.17 7.96
N ASP A 39 -14.22 12.47 6.95
CA ASP A 39 -13.39 11.80 5.94
C ASP A 39 -12.55 12.80 5.13
N LEU A 40 -13.13 13.94 4.75
CA LEU A 40 -12.37 15.01 4.08
C LEU A 40 -11.23 15.55 4.95
N GLY A 41 -11.50 15.79 6.25
CA GLY A 41 -10.49 16.26 7.20
C GLY A 41 -9.37 15.24 7.41
N ARG A 42 -9.71 13.96 7.57
CA ARG A 42 -8.75 12.87 7.73
C ARG A 42 -7.86 12.72 6.49
N ASN A 43 -8.44 12.72 5.29
CA ASN A 43 -7.67 12.60 4.05
C ASN A 43 -6.74 13.82 3.84
N ALA A 44 -7.16 15.01 4.26
CA ALA A 44 -6.34 16.22 4.18
C ALA A 44 -5.08 16.11 5.05
N THR A 45 -5.20 15.61 6.29
CA THR A 45 -4.03 15.43 7.18
C THR A 45 -3.14 14.27 6.74
N GLU A 46 -3.71 13.16 6.27
CA GLU A 46 -2.97 12.01 5.75
C GLU A 46 -2.14 12.36 4.51
N SER A 47 -2.57 13.34 3.71
CA SER A 47 -1.78 13.84 2.58
C SER A 47 -0.46 14.48 2.99
N GLY A 48 -0.37 14.98 4.24
CA GLY A 48 0.78 15.74 4.75
C GLY A 48 0.86 17.18 4.25
N GLU A 49 -0.17 17.67 3.54
CA GLU A 49 -0.20 19.03 3.04
C GLU A 49 -0.73 20.03 4.06
N ALA A 50 -0.10 21.22 4.09
CA ALA A 50 -0.52 22.32 4.95
C ALA A 50 -1.74 23.03 4.31
N VAL A 51 -2.94 22.56 4.65
CA VAL A 51 -4.20 23.15 4.16
C VAL A 51 -4.89 23.99 5.23
N ASP A 52 -5.58 25.05 4.81
CA ASP A 52 -6.45 25.85 5.68
C ASP A 52 -7.89 25.30 5.64
N VAL A 53 -8.33 24.75 6.77
CA VAL A 53 -9.66 24.11 6.91
C VAL A 53 -10.79 25.09 6.64
N ASN A 54 -10.66 26.35 7.06
CA ASN A 54 -11.69 27.36 6.84
C ASN A 54 -11.86 27.68 5.35
N THR A 55 -10.77 27.70 4.58
CA THR A 55 -10.78 27.87 3.13
C THR A 55 -11.38 26.66 2.42
N ILE A 56 -11.14 25.44 2.91
CA ILE A 56 -11.82 24.23 2.42
C ILE A 56 -13.33 24.33 2.65
N ILE A 57 -13.76 24.73 3.86
CA ILE A 57 -15.18 24.93 4.20
C ILE A 57 -15.81 25.98 3.28
N LYS A 58 -15.12 27.10 3.03
CA LYS A 58 -15.59 28.12 2.09
C LYS A 58 -15.76 27.57 0.67
N GLY A 59 -14.77 26.82 0.17
CA GLY A 59 -14.85 26.19 -1.15
C GLY A 59 -16.00 25.20 -1.26
N LEU A 60 -16.25 24.40 -0.22
CA LEU A 60 -17.39 23.48 -0.13
C LEU A 60 -18.73 24.24 -0.15
N GLN A 61 -18.83 25.34 0.61
CA GLN A 61 -20.02 26.19 0.64
C GLN A 61 -20.30 26.86 -0.71
N ASP A 62 -19.27 27.42 -1.36
CA ASP A 62 -19.40 28.05 -2.68
C ASP A 62 -19.83 27.02 -3.74
N GLY A 63 -19.23 25.83 -3.74
CA GLY A 63 -19.59 24.73 -4.65
C GLY A 63 -21.00 24.20 -4.42
N TYR A 64 -21.41 23.99 -3.16
CA TYR A 64 -22.76 23.57 -2.81
C TYR A 64 -23.82 24.60 -3.22
N ALA A 65 -23.48 25.89 -3.08
CA ALA A 65 -24.32 27.01 -3.53
C ALA A 65 -24.29 27.22 -5.06
N LYS A 66 -23.56 26.39 -5.82
CA LYS A 66 -23.36 26.51 -7.28
C LYS A 66 -22.82 27.89 -7.71
N LYS A 67 -22.05 28.53 -6.83
CA LYS A 67 -21.38 29.80 -7.14
C LYS A 67 -20.16 29.55 -8.01
N GLN A 68 -19.79 30.55 -8.79
CA GLN A 68 -18.47 30.55 -9.41
C GLN A 68 -17.40 30.59 -8.30
N PRO A 69 -16.28 29.86 -8.45
CA PRO A 69 -15.22 29.87 -7.46
C PRO A 69 -14.70 31.29 -7.22
N SER A 70 -14.45 31.62 -5.95
CA SER A 70 -13.81 32.89 -5.56
C SER A 70 -12.36 33.04 -6.09
N VAL A 71 -11.79 31.97 -6.64
CA VAL A 71 -10.43 31.90 -7.19
C VAL A 71 -10.52 31.48 -8.67
N PRO A 72 -9.75 32.09 -9.59
CA PRO A 72 -9.74 31.68 -10.99
C PRO A 72 -9.48 30.18 -11.18
N VAL A 73 -10.25 29.53 -12.04
CA VAL A 73 -10.18 28.06 -12.26
C VAL A 73 -8.78 27.59 -12.64
N ASP A 74 -8.03 28.39 -13.41
CA ASP A 74 -6.66 28.04 -13.79
C ASP A 74 -5.70 28.02 -12.59
N GLN A 75 -5.88 28.93 -11.63
CA GLN A 75 -5.07 28.93 -10.40
C GLN A 75 -5.40 27.71 -9.53
N LEU A 76 -6.67 27.30 -9.46
CA LEU A 76 -7.07 26.06 -8.79
C LEU A 76 -6.41 24.84 -9.45
N ARG A 77 -6.41 24.78 -10.80
CA ARG A 77 -5.76 23.70 -11.54
C ARG A 77 -4.26 23.65 -11.27
N THR A 78 -3.57 24.81 -11.29
CA THR A 78 -2.15 24.91 -10.97
C THR A 78 -1.85 24.49 -9.53
N ALA A 79 -2.68 24.88 -8.56
CA ALA A 79 -2.52 24.48 -7.17
C ALA A 79 -2.58 22.94 -7.01
N VAL A 80 -3.56 22.30 -7.66
CA VAL A 80 -3.70 20.82 -7.65
C VAL A 80 -2.52 20.14 -8.36
N GLN A 81 -2.06 20.66 -9.50
CA GLN A 81 -0.89 20.11 -10.20
C GLN A 81 0.38 20.19 -9.35
N ASN A 82 0.59 21.31 -8.65
CA ASN A 82 1.74 21.48 -7.75
C ASN A 82 1.67 20.51 -6.57
N MET A 83 0.48 20.30 -6.00
CA MET A 83 0.26 19.28 -4.96
C MET A 83 0.59 17.88 -5.49
N GLN A 84 0.05 17.50 -6.66
CA GLN A 84 0.34 16.19 -7.27
C GLN A 84 1.83 15.98 -7.52
N LYS A 85 2.54 17.01 -7.99
CA LYS A 85 4.00 16.97 -8.19
C LYS A 85 4.73 16.72 -6.87
N ARG A 86 4.41 17.46 -5.80
CA ARG A 86 5.02 17.25 -4.47
C ARG A 86 4.75 15.85 -3.92
N GLN A 87 3.53 15.36 -4.07
CA GLN A 87 3.17 14.00 -3.64
C GLN A 87 3.95 12.95 -4.44
N ALA A 88 4.12 13.13 -5.75
CA ALA A 88 4.94 12.23 -6.57
C ALA A 88 6.43 12.27 -6.19
N GLU A 89 6.98 13.45 -5.91
CA GLU A 89 8.36 13.62 -5.43
C GLU A 89 8.56 12.98 -4.06
N LYS A 90 7.62 13.16 -3.13
CA LYS A 90 7.63 12.52 -1.81
C LYS A 90 7.56 11.00 -1.92
N ALA A 91 6.60 10.47 -2.68
CA ALA A 91 6.45 9.04 -2.91
C ALA A 91 7.71 8.43 -3.55
N LYS A 92 8.31 9.13 -4.52
CA LYS A 92 9.59 8.72 -5.12
C LYS A 92 10.72 8.72 -4.09
N SER A 93 10.84 9.75 -3.27
CA SER A 93 11.87 9.82 -2.24
C SER A 93 11.72 8.73 -1.18
N GLU A 94 10.50 8.43 -0.74
CA GLU A 94 10.20 7.35 0.19
C GLU A 94 10.49 5.98 -0.43
N TRP A 95 10.14 5.79 -1.71
CA TRP A 95 10.47 4.59 -2.47
C TRP A 95 11.97 4.38 -2.60
N ASP A 96 12.72 5.41 -2.99
CA ASP A 96 14.18 5.34 -3.17
C ASP A 96 14.89 5.06 -1.84
N LYS A 97 14.41 5.66 -0.73
CA LYS A 97 14.89 5.36 0.63
C LYS A 97 14.62 3.91 1.02
N ALA A 98 13.38 3.46 0.86
CA ALA A 98 13.01 2.07 1.16
C ALA A 98 13.79 1.08 0.29
N ALA A 99 14.00 1.40 -0.98
CA ALA A 99 14.76 0.57 -1.92
C ALA A 99 16.22 0.40 -1.47
N ALA A 100 16.86 1.46 -0.96
CA ALA A 100 18.22 1.39 -0.42
C ALA A 100 18.28 0.55 0.87
N GLU A 101 17.41 0.84 1.84
CA GLU A 101 17.35 0.11 3.12
C GLU A 101 17.06 -1.39 2.91
N ASN A 102 16.06 -1.69 2.09
CA ASN A 102 15.67 -3.06 1.78
C ASN A 102 16.76 -3.79 1.02
N LYS A 103 17.48 -3.13 0.11
CA LYS A 103 18.61 -3.76 -0.58
C LYS A 103 19.66 -4.23 0.42
N THR A 104 20.07 -3.37 1.36
CA THR A 104 21.05 -3.74 2.40
C THR A 104 20.56 -4.91 3.25
N LYS A 105 19.30 -4.88 3.71
CA LYS A 105 18.70 -5.97 4.48
C LYS A 105 18.64 -7.28 3.69
N SER A 106 18.25 -7.19 2.42
CA SER A 106 18.14 -8.33 1.50
C SER A 106 19.50 -8.97 1.23
N ASP A 107 20.52 -8.17 0.95
CA ASP A 107 21.88 -8.67 0.72
C ASP A 107 22.41 -9.37 1.98
N ALA A 108 22.20 -8.78 3.16
CA ALA A 108 22.58 -9.37 4.45
C ALA A 108 21.84 -10.69 4.71
N PHE A 109 20.52 -10.72 4.53
CA PHE A 109 19.69 -11.92 4.70
C PHE A 109 20.13 -13.06 3.76
N VAL A 110 20.25 -12.75 2.47
CA VAL A 110 20.65 -13.72 1.43
C VAL A 110 22.05 -14.27 1.72
N ASN A 111 22.99 -13.42 2.13
CA ASN A 111 24.35 -13.87 2.47
C ASN A 111 24.39 -14.72 3.75
N ALA A 112 23.68 -14.32 4.80
CA ALA A 112 23.57 -15.11 6.02
C ALA A 112 22.90 -16.46 5.76
N ASN A 113 21.90 -16.51 4.87
CA ASN A 113 21.19 -17.73 4.54
C ASN A 113 22.10 -18.79 3.87
N LYS A 114 23.07 -18.37 3.05
CA LYS A 114 24.05 -19.28 2.43
C LYS A 114 24.86 -20.09 3.45
N GLY A 115 25.09 -19.52 4.64
CA GLY A 115 25.86 -20.17 5.71
C GLY A 115 25.04 -21.15 6.56
N LYS A 116 23.72 -21.22 6.36
CA LYS A 116 22.87 -22.14 7.14
C LYS A 116 23.04 -23.58 6.66
N ALA A 117 22.99 -24.52 7.60
CA ALA A 117 23.10 -25.93 7.30
C ALA A 117 22.02 -26.40 6.29
N GLY A 118 22.46 -27.17 5.29
CA GLY A 118 21.59 -27.74 4.26
C GLY A 118 21.14 -26.76 3.17
N VAL A 119 21.53 -25.49 3.24
CA VAL A 119 21.28 -24.53 2.16
C VAL A 119 22.21 -24.79 0.99
N LYS A 120 21.65 -24.83 -0.21
CA LYS A 120 22.36 -24.96 -1.48
C LYS A 120 22.08 -23.71 -2.33
N VAL A 121 23.08 -23.28 -3.09
CA VAL A 121 22.99 -22.10 -3.97
C VAL A 121 23.02 -22.56 -5.43
N LEU A 122 22.06 -22.11 -6.22
CA LEU A 122 21.99 -22.38 -7.65
C LEU A 122 22.73 -21.31 -8.46
N PRO A 123 23.13 -21.62 -9.71
CA PRO A 123 23.50 -20.59 -10.68
C PRO A 123 22.40 -19.51 -10.74
N GLY A 124 22.78 -18.24 -10.68
CA GLY A 124 21.83 -17.12 -10.60
C GLY A 124 21.45 -16.66 -9.19
N GLY A 125 21.95 -17.33 -8.14
CA GLY A 125 21.91 -16.84 -6.76
C GLY A 125 20.67 -17.27 -5.95
N ALA A 126 19.71 -17.96 -6.57
CA ALA A 126 18.63 -18.63 -5.85
C ALA A 126 19.19 -19.65 -4.87
N GLN A 127 18.56 -19.78 -3.71
CA GLN A 127 18.97 -20.71 -2.68
C GLN A 127 17.81 -21.60 -2.30
N TYR A 128 18.12 -22.83 -1.90
CA TYR A 128 17.09 -23.71 -1.37
C TYR A 128 17.64 -24.60 -0.26
N ARG A 129 16.75 -25.03 0.62
CA ARG A 129 17.01 -26.03 1.65
C ARG A 129 15.91 -27.07 1.57
N VAL A 130 16.31 -28.33 1.54
CA VAL A 130 15.38 -29.46 1.54
C VAL A 130 14.80 -29.62 2.95
N ILE A 131 13.48 -29.56 3.08
CA ILE A 131 12.76 -29.86 4.32
C ILE A 131 12.32 -31.33 4.30
N GLU A 132 11.71 -31.76 3.19
CA GLU A 132 11.29 -33.15 2.95
C GLU A 132 11.76 -33.58 1.55
N ASN A 133 12.34 -34.77 1.47
CA ASN A 133 12.76 -35.35 0.19
C ASN A 133 11.60 -36.11 -0.44
N GLY A 134 11.27 -35.75 -1.68
CA GLY A 134 10.44 -36.56 -2.57
C GLY A 134 11.26 -37.55 -3.38
N THR A 135 10.57 -38.55 -3.93
CA THR A 135 11.17 -39.62 -4.73
C THR A 135 10.64 -39.66 -6.17
N GLY A 136 9.76 -38.74 -6.54
CA GLY A 136 9.18 -38.67 -7.88
C GLY A 136 10.10 -38.01 -8.91
N ALA A 137 9.64 -37.97 -10.16
CA ALA A 137 10.37 -37.35 -11.25
C ALA A 137 10.60 -35.84 -10.99
N LYS A 138 11.73 -35.33 -11.49
CA LYS A 138 11.97 -33.88 -11.56
C LYS A 138 11.22 -33.30 -12.75
N PRO A 139 10.60 -32.12 -12.62
CA PRO A 139 9.91 -31.49 -13.74
C PRO A 139 10.89 -30.98 -14.78
N THR A 140 10.39 -30.78 -16.00
CA THR A 140 11.06 -30.05 -17.08
C THR A 140 10.34 -28.71 -17.32
N GLN A 141 10.89 -27.84 -18.16
CA GLN A 141 10.20 -26.60 -18.57
C GLN A 141 8.85 -26.87 -19.24
N ALA A 142 8.69 -28.04 -19.89
CA ALA A 142 7.45 -28.44 -20.54
C ALA A 142 6.43 -29.07 -19.58
N SER A 143 6.87 -29.49 -18.39
CA SER A 143 6.02 -30.18 -17.42
C SER A 143 4.96 -29.27 -16.83
N THR A 144 3.85 -29.88 -16.45
CA THR A 144 2.78 -29.27 -15.67
C THR A 144 2.90 -29.75 -14.23
N VAL A 145 2.91 -28.82 -13.28
CA VAL A 145 3.13 -29.13 -11.86
C VAL A 145 1.96 -28.69 -11.00
N ALA A 146 1.76 -29.41 -9.90
CA ALA A 146 0.88 -28.99 -8.80
C ALA A 146 1.75 -28.63 -7.60
N LEU A 147 1.53 -27.47 -7.00
CA LEU A 147 2.33 -26.92 -5.91
C LEU A 147 1.45 -26.58 -4.71
N GLU A 148 1.97 -26.75 -3.51
CA GLU A 148 1.49 -26.03 -2.31
C GLU A 148 2.56 -24.97 -1.99
N VAL A 149 2.17 -23.69 -1.93
CA VAL A 149 3.12 -22.58 -1.73
C VAL A 149 2.70 -21.74 -0.54
N ALA A 150 3.59 -21.57 0.44
CA ALA A 150 3.47 -20.58 1.49
C ALA A 150 4.53 -19.49 1.32
N GLY A 151 4.12 -18.23 1.50
CA GLY A 151 4.93 -17.04 1.22
C GLY A 151 4.31 -16.16 0.12
N PRO A 152 5.01 -15.13 -0.38
CA PRO A 152 6.39 -14.76 -0.06
C PRO A 152 6.56 -14.22 1.37
N PHE A 153 7.63 -14.66 2.05
CA PHE A 153 8.06 -14.12 3.35
C PHE A 153 9.22 -13.14 3.14
N PRO A 154 9.04 -11.83 3.40
CA PRO A 154 10.11 -10.84 3.24
C PRO A 154 11.25 -11.16 4.22
N TRP A 155 12.47 -11.32 3.72
CA TRP A 155 13.64 -11.72 4.51
C TRP A 155 13.44 -12.98 5.36
N GLY A 156 12.53 -13.87 4.94
CA GLY A 156 12.17 -15.07 5.72
C GLY A 156 11.34 -14.81 6.98
N GLU A 157 10.86 -13.58 7.19
CA GLU A 157 9.99 -13.23 8.31
C GLU A 157 8.61 -13.88 8.13
N ARG A 158 8.34 -14.91 8.94
CA ARG A 158 7.08 -15.63 8.94
C ARG A 158 6.10 -14.96 9.92
N PRO A 159 4.82 -14.79 9.55
CA PRO A 159 3.82 -14.29 10.48
C PRO A 159 3.65 -15.26 11.66
N ALA A 160 3.36 -14.72 12.85
CA ALA A 160 3.19 -15.52 14.07
C ALA A 160 2.06 -16.56 13.95
N GLN A 161 1.01 -16.23 13.20
CA GLN A 161 -0.01 -17.19 12.78
C GLN A 161 0.36 -17.70 11.39
N ALA A 162 0.67 -19.00 11.31
CA ALA A 162 1.01 -19.65 10.05
C ALA A 162 -0.17 -19.51 9.06
N ARG A 163 0.08 -18.86 7.92
CA ARG A 163 -0.90 -18.88 6.83
C ARG A 163 -0.87 -20.28 6.21
N PRO A 164 -2.04 -20.87 5.88
CA PRO A 164 -2.07 -22.11 5.13
C PRO A 164 -1.37 -21.92 3.79
N ALA A 165 -0.73 -22.98 3.29
CA ALA A 165 -0.17 -22.97 1.96
C ALA A 165 -1.30 -22.83 0.92
N ASN A 166 -1.04 -22.05 -0.12
CA ASN A 166 -1.94 -21.92 -1.26
C ASN A 166 -1.76 -23.11 -2.20
N ASN A 167 -2.87 -23.77 -2.56
CA ASN A 167 -2.87 -24.86 -3.51
C ASN A 167 -2.91 -24.31 -4.95
N ILE A 168 -1.90 -24.63 -5.74
CA ILE A 168 -1.77 -24.28 -7.15
C ILE A 168 -1.85 -25.59 -7.96
N PRO A 169 -3.03 -25.97 -8.48
CA PRO A 169 -3.28 -27.35 -8.91
C PRO A 169 -2.70 -27.73 -10.28
N SER A 170 -2.45 -26.77 -11.17
CA SER A 170 -1.95 -27.05 -12.52
C SER A 170 -1.35 -25.80 -13.15
N ILE A 171 -0.03 -25.69 -13.12
CA ILE A 171 0.73 -24.62 -13.80
C ILE A 171 1.85 -25.23 -14.61
N LYS A 172 2.05 -24.76 -15.84
CA LYS A 172 3.19 -25.18 -16.63
C LYS A 172 4.44 -24.49 -16.10
N VAL A 173 5.55 -25.23 -15.94
CA VAL A 173 6.78 -24.64 -15.37
C VAL A 173 7.21 -23.42 -16.17
N SER A 174 7.13 -23.44 -17.50
CA SER A 174 7.48 -22.30 -18.35
C SER A 174 6.63 -21.03 -18.14
N GLU A 175 5.43 -21.16 -17.56
CA GLU A 175 4.50 -20.04 -17.32
C GLU A 175 4.71 -19.36 -15.97
N ILE A 176 5.56 -19.94 -15.10
CA ILE A 176 5.92 -19.32 -13.83
C ILE A 176 6.78 -18.09 -14.10
N GLU A 177 6.25 -16.91 -13.76
CA GLU A 177 6.86 -15.61 -14.09
C GLU A 177 8.31 -15.49 -13.56
N MET A 178 8.54 -15.91 -12.32
CA MET A 178 9.87 -15.88 -11.69
C MET A 178 10.79 -16.94 -12.32
N ALA A 179 11.75 -16.51 -13.13
CA ALA A 179 12.75 -17.40 -13.76
C ALA A 179 13.53 -18.23 -12.73
N ALA A 180 13.98 -17.60 -11.64
CA ALA A 180 14.69 -18.30 -10.58
C ALA A 180 13.82 -19.36 -9.88
N MET A 181 12.50 -19.16 -9.81
CA MET A 181 11.59 -20.18 -9.30
C MET A 181 11.54 -21.40 -10.22
N ARG A 182 11.50 -21.17 -11.54
CA ARG A 182 11.59 -22.25 -12.52
C ARG A 182 12.87 -23.05 -12.33
N ASP A 183 14.01 -22.39 -12.23
CA ASP A 183 15.32 -23.04 -12.05
C ASP A 183 15.37 -23.91 -10.78
N VAL A 184 14.77 -23.44 -9.68
CA VAL A 184 14.68 -24.23 -8.44
C VAL A 184 13.77 -25.43 -8.62
N LEU A 185 12.58 -25.27 -9.21
CA LEU A 185 11.62 -26.35 -9.42
C LEU A 185 12.19 -27.47 -10.31
N LEU A 186 12.98 -27.14 -11.33
CA LEU A 186 13.67 -28.13 -12.17
C LEU A 186 14.63 -29.04 -11.38
N GLN A 187 15.09 -28.61 -10.21
CA GLN A 187 15.95 -29.41 -9.34
C GLN A 187 15.16 -30.24 -8.32
N MET A 188 13.86 -29.97 -8.17
CA MET A 188 13.02 -30.48 -7.10
C MET A 188 12.28 -31.76 -7.52
N PRO A 189 12.56 -32.92 -6.91
CA PRO A 189 11.79 -34.15 -7.16
C PRO A 189 10.34 -34.00 -6.70
N ALA A 190 9.39 -34.57 -7.44
CA ALA A 190 8.00 -34.60 -6.99
C ALA A 190 7.85 -35.29 -5.63
N GLY A 191 6.96 -34.76 -4.80
CA GLY A 191 6.77 -35.11 -3.39
C GLY A 191 7.68 -34.34 -2.42
N SER A 192 8.66 -33.57 -2.91
CA SER A 192 9.56 -32.83 -2.02
C SER A 192 8.88 -31.60 -1.41
N LYS A 193 9.39 -31.17 -0.26
CA LYS A 193 9.07 -29.89 0.36
C LYS A 193 10.35 -29.10 0.62
N TRP A 194 10.50 -27.95 -0.01
CA TRP A 194 11.71 -27.14 0.05
C TRP A 194 11.40 -25.74 0.58
N GLU A 195 12.36 -25.18 1.33
CA GLU A 195 12.42 -23.75 1.59
C GLU A 195 13.27 -23.11 0.51
N VAL A 196 12.74 -22.12 -0.20
CA VAL A 196 13.37 -21.47 -1.35
C VAL A 196 13.55 -19.99 -1.06
N THR A 197 14.79 -19.52 -1.09
CA THR A 197 15.12 -18.11 -0.91
C THR A 197 15.57 -17.51 -2.24
N LEU A 198 14.88 -16.44 -2.67
CA LEU A 198 15.20 -15.70 -3.88
C LEU A 198 15.77 -14.32 -3.52
N PRO A 199 16.94 -13.96 -4.07
CA PRO A 199 17.42 -12.57 -4.04
C PRO A 199 16.40 -11.62 -4.66
N ALA A 200 16.42 -10.35 -4.25
CA ALA A 200 15.40 -9.39 -4.65
C ALA A 200 15.27 -9.22 -6.17
N ASP A 201 16.39 -9.16 -6.90
CA ASP A 201 16.45 -9.04 -8.36
C ASP A 201 15.94 -10.29 -9.11
N LYS A 202 15.82 -11.42 -8.40
CA LYS A 202 15.26 -12.68 -8.90
C LYS A 202 13.81 -12.93 -8.47
N ALA A 203 13.27 -12.03 -7.65
CA ALA A 203 11.90 -12.04 -7.17
C ALA A 203 11.12 -10.87 -7.78
N TYR A 204 10.85 -9.82 -6.99
CA TYR A 204 10.02 -8.66 -7.39
C TYR A 204 10.83 -7.42 -7.79
N GLY A 205 12.15 -7.40 -7.55
CA GLY A 205 13.02 -6.29 -7.90
C GLY A 205 12.65 -4.98 -7.21
N ALA A 206 12.82 -3.87 -7.92
CA ALA A 206 12.51 -2.51 -7.44
C ALA A 206 11.42 -1.81 -8.26
N ASP A 207 10.61 -2.58 -9.00
CA ASP A 207 9.57 -2.03 -9.88
C ASP A 207 8.34 -1.60 -9.04
N PRO A 208 7.96 -0.31 -9.07
CA PRO A 208 6.80 0.20 -8.33
C PRO A 208 5.46 -0.40 -8.76
N ARG A 209 5.41 -1.07 -9.92
CA ARG A 209 4.21 -1.75 -10.41
C ARG A 209 3.98 -3.10 -9.73
N THR A 210 5.00 -3.64 -9.05
CA THR A 210 4.85 -4.86 -8.28
C THR A 210 4.13 -4.57 -6.96
N PRO A 211 3.28 -5.48 -6.47
CA PRO A 211 2.60 -5.29 -5.18
C PRO A 211 3.53 -5.50 -3.97
N PHE A 212 4.85 -5.49 -4.17
CA PHE A 212 5.85 -5.81 -3.17
C PHE A 212 6.79 -4.62 -2.94
N PRO A 213 7.31 -4.41 -1.71
CA PRO A 213 8.28 -3.34 -1.48
C PRO A 213 9.56 -3.53 -2.30
N PRO A 214 10.27 -2.44 -2.67
CA PRO A 214 11.42 -2.52 -3.54
C PRO A 214 12.58 -3.26 -2.88
N ASN A 215 13.34 -4.00 -3.69
CA ASN A 215 14.57 -4.68 -3.32
C ASN A 215 14.45 -5.63 -2.13
N VAL A 216 13.28 -6.25 -1.92
CA VAL A 216 13.09 -7.23 -0.86
C VAL A 216 13.36 -8.64 -1.37
N ALA A 217 14.32 -9.32 -0.75
CA ALA A 217 14.55 -10.75 -0.92
C ALA A 217 13.43 -11.52 -0.21
N VAL A 218 13.00 -12.63 -0.80
CA VAL A 218 11.84 -13.38 -0.33
C VAL A 218 12.19 -14.83 -0.08
N GLN A 219 11.46 -15.44 0.84
CA GLN A 219 11.51 -16.87 1.09
C GLN A 219 10.13 -17.48 0.87
N PHE A 220 10.11 -18.66 0.28
CA PHE A 220 8.92 -19.48 0.08
C PHE A 220 9.12 -20.83 0.72
N GLU A 221 8.02 -21.44 1.14
CA GLU A 221 7.97 -22.87 1.44
C GLU A 221 7.11 -23.51 0.36
N ILE A 222 7.71 -24.42 -0.41
CA ILE A 222 7.11 -25.01 -1.59
C ILE A 222 7.07 -26.51 -1.42
N LYS A 223 5.91 -27.10 -1.63
CA LYS A 223 5.75 -28.54 -1.81
C LYS A 223 5.40 -28.82 -3.26
N LEU A 224 6.20 -29.62 -3.94
CA LEU A 224 5.91 -30.08 -5.29
C LEU A 224 5.04 -31.33 -5.18
N VAL A 225 3.72 -31.17 -5.32
CA VAL A 225 2.74 -32.23 -5.10
C VAL A 225 2.82 -33.28 -6.21
N SER A 226 2.82 -32.84 -7.46
CA SER A 226 2.89 -33.74 -8.62
C SER A 226 3.49 -33.06 -9.83
N VAL A 227 3.96 -33.88 -10.77
CA VAL A 227 4.53 -33.50 -12.07
C VAL A 227 3.84 -34.33 -13.13
N LYS A 228 3.41 -33.69 -14.22
CA LYS A 228 2.80 -34.29 -15.41
C LYS A 228 3.50 -33.80 -16.67
#